data_AF-A0A972J5N4-F1
#
_entry.id   AF-A0A972J5N4-F1
#
_cell.length_a   1.000
_cell.length_b   1.000
_cell.length_c   1.000
_cell.angle_alpha   90.00
_cell.angle_beta   90.00
_cell.angle_gamma   90.00
#
_symmetry.space_group_name_H-M   'P 1'
#
loop_
_entity.id
_entity.type
_entity.pdbx_description
1 polymer ?
#
loop_
_entity_poly.entity_id
_entity_poly.type
_entity_poly.pdbx_seq_one_letter_code
_entity_poly.pdbx_strand_id
1 'polypeptide(L)'
;MTEIDLVDSITQVDPPEWDGLAQGHVTASHAWLRLVEETALEERPCRLVLAREDSRLQAAIFFWEHGATGIPRAMDSMLFG
;
A
#
# COMPACT_ATOMS: atom_id res chain seq x y z
N MET A 1 7.08 20.26 1.35
CA MET A 1 5.93 20.02 2.26
C MET A 1 5.36 18.68 1.85
N THR A 2 5.21 17.76 2.79
CA THR A 2 4.71 16.42 2.45
C THR A 2 3.19 16.40 2.48
N GLU A 3 2.59 16.00 1.37
CA GLU A 3 1.16 15.73 1.24
C GLU A 3 0.91 14.22 1.39
N ILE A 4 -0.16 13.85 2.08
CA ILE A 4 -0.53 12.45 2.34
C ILE A 4 -1.87 12.16 1.67
N ASP A 5 -1.87 11.26 0.70
CA ASP A 5 -3.06 10.80 0.00
C ASP A 5 -3.40 9.37 0.38
N LEU A 6 -4.69 9.06 0.41
CA LEU A 6 -5.21 7.70 0.55
C LEU A 6 -5.90 7.32 -0.76
N VAL A 7 -5.50 6.19 -1.34
CA VAL A 7 -6.13 5.62 -2.54
C VAL A 7 -6.51 4.17 -2.30
N ASP A 8 -7.47 3.70 -3.09
CA ASP A 8 -8.19 2.44 -2.86
C ASP A 8 -7.73 1.33 -3.81
N SER A 9 -6.88 1.67 -4.78
CA SER A 9 -6.31 0.74 -5.72
C SER A 9 -4.99 1.28 -6.27
N ILE A 10 -4.06 0.36 -6.53
CA ILE A 10 -2.80 0.67 -7.21
C ILE A 10 -3.03 1.30 -8.60
N THR A 11 -4.18 1.01 -9.23
CA THR A 11 -4.56 1.56 -10.55
C THR A 11 -4.75 3.07 -10.57
N GLN A 12 -4.85 3.71 -9.39
CA GLN A 12 -4.92 5.16 -9.26
C GLN A 12 -3.54 5.84 -9.23
N VAL A 13 -2.45 5.06 -9.26
CA VAL A 13 -1.07 5.54 -9.28
C VAL A 13 -0.43 5.21 -10.62
N ASP A 14 0.38 6.12 -11.15
CA ASP A 14 1.13 5.89 -12.39
C ASP A 14 2.16 4.75 -12.21
N PRO A 15 2.17 3.71 -13.07
CA PRO A 15 3.08 2.58 -12.90
C PRO A 15 4.58 2.97 -12.95
N PRO A 16 5.06 3.78 -13.90
CA PRO A 16 6.43 4.29 -13.87
C PRO A 16 6.81 5.03 -12.59
N GLU A 17 5.94 5.90 -12.07
CA GLU A 17 6.17 6.59 -10.80
C GLU A 17 6.31 5.60 -9.63
N TRP A 18 5.40 4.64 -9.54
CA TRP A 18 5.39 3.62 -8.49
C TRP A 18 6.59 2.69 -8.58
N ASP A 19 6.87 2.12 -9.76
CA ASP A 19 7.95 1.17 -9.95
C ASP A 19 9.33 1.82 -9.76
N GLY A 20 9.43 3.13 -10.02
CA GLY A 20 10.60 3.93 -9.66
C GLY A 20 10.88 3.94 -8.15
N LEU A 21 9.83 3.98 -7.32
CA LEU A 21 9.93 3.86 -5.86
C LEU A 21 10.21 2.41 -5.44
N ALA A 22 9.58 1.44 -6.08
CA ALA A 22 9.74 0.02 -5.76
C ALA A 22 11.13 -0.53 -6.09
N GLN A 23 11.95 0.18 -6.89
CA GLN A 23 13.34 -0.16 -7.20
C GLN A 23 13.55 -1.63 -7.64
N GLY A 24 12.57 -2.22 -8.33
CA GLY A 24 12.63 -3.60 -8.81
C GLY A 24 12.25 -4.68 -7.79
N HIS A 25 11.77 -4.33 -6.60
CA HIS A 25 11.17 -5.28 -5.66
C HIS A 25 9.87 -5.87 -6.24
N VAL A 26 9.94 -7.12 -6.73
CA VAL A 26 8.82 -7.78 -7.44
C VAL A 26 7.51 -7.73 -6.65
N THR A 27 7.55 -8.05 -5.36
CA THR A 27 6.35 -8.07 -4.48
C THR A 27 5.78 -6.69 -4.17
N ALA A 28 6.53 -5.63 -4.46
CA ALA A 28 6.09 -4.25 -4.34
C ALA A 28 5.90 -3.60 -5.72
N SER A 29 6.06 -4.34 -6.83
CA SER A 29 5.85 -3.79 -8.17
C SER A 29 4.37 -3.49 -8.42
N HIS A 30 4.11 -2.51 -9.26
CA HIS A 30 2.75 -2.15 -9.65
C HIS A 30 2.01 -3.36 -10.24
N ALA A 31 2.68 -4.13 -11.11
CA ALA A 31 2.10 -5.32 -11.74
C ALA A 31 1.74 -6.42 -10.73
N TRP A 32 2.58 -6.64 -9.72
CA TRP A 32 2.31 -7.62 -8.68
C TRP A 32 1.11 -7.21 -7.82
N LEU A 33 1.07 -5.95 -7.36
CA LEU A 33 -0.05 -5.45 -6.55
C LEU A 33 -1.36 -5.48 -7.33
N ARG A 34 -1.32 -5.14 -8.62
CA ARG A 34 -2.49 -5.27 -9.50
C ARG A 34 -2.97 -6.71 -9.63
N LEU A 35 -2.06 -7.66 -9.79
CA LEU A 35 -2.42 -9.09 -9.81
C LEU A 35 -3.07 -9.53 -8.50
N VAL A 36 -2.55 -9.06 -7.36
CA VAL A 36 -3.13 -9.34 -6.03
C VAL A 36 -4.55 -8.78 -5.92
N GLU A 37 -4.78 -7.54 -6.38
CA GLU A 37 -6.12 -6.93 -6.44
C GLU A 37 -7.07 -7.73 -7.36
N GLU A 38 -6.62 -8.12 -8.55
CA GLU A 38 -7.45 -8.82 -9.56
C GLU A 38 -7.78 -10.27 -9.15
N THR A 39 -6.88 -10.93 -8.44
CA THR A 39 -7.08 -12.33 -7.99
C THR A 39 -7.93 -12.44 -6.74
N ALA A 40 -8.26 -11.32 -6.09
CA ALA A 40 -9.00 -11.29 -4.83
C ALA A 40 -8.46 -12.30 -3.80
N LEU A 41 -7.14 -12.56 -3.81
CA LEU A 41 -6.46 -13.45 -2.86
C LEU A 41 -6.78 -13.05 -1.41
N GLU A 42 -7.01 -11.75 -1.22
CA GLU A 42 -7.57 -11.15 -0.03
C GLU A 42 -8.99 -10.68 -0.39
N GLU A 43 -10.04 -11.23 0.24
CA GLU A 43 -11.45 -10.78 0.09
C GLU A 43 -11.68 -9.37 0.69
N ARG A 44 -10.65 -8.51 0.66
CA ARG A 44 -10.55 -7.30 1.47
C ARG A 44 -10.01 -6.14 0.66
N PRO A 45 -10.48 -4.91 0.93
CA PRO A 45 -9.97 -3.73 0.27
C PRO A 45 -8.49 -3.52 0.65
N CYS A 46 -7.64 -3.45 -0.37
CA CYS A 46 -6.29 -2.92 -0.26
C CYS A 46 -6.38 -1.39 -0.22
N ARG A 47 -5.66 -0.76 0.71
CA ARG A 47 -5.50 0.70 0.76
C ARG A 47 -4.04 1.04 0.56
N LEU A 48 -3.79 2.15 -0.12
CA LEU A 48 -2.45 2.68 -0.29
C LEU A 48 -2.38 4.09 0.29
N VAL A 49 -1.37 4.31 1.14
CA VAL A 49 -1.00 5.65 1.62
C VAL A 49 0.16 6.14 0.77
N LEU A 50 0.01 7.31 0.17
CA LEU A 50 1.01 7.93 -0.68
C LEU A 50 1.55 9.18 0.02
N ALA A 51 2.87 9.29 0.13
CA ALA A 51 3.53 10.50 0.59
C ALA A 51 4.16 11.22 -0.61
N ARG A 52 3.68 12.42 -0.91
CA ARG A 52 4.13 13.25 -2.04
C ARG A 52 4.86 14.49 -1.56
N GLU A 53 5.91 14.87 -2.27
CA GLU A 53 6.56 16.16 -2.12
C GLU A 53 6.81 16.75 -3.52
N ASP A 54 6.38 18.00 -3.72
CA ASP A 54 6.41 18.69 -5.01
C ASP A 54 5.79 17.86 -6.15
N SER A 55 4.61 17.27 -5.86
CA SER A 55 3.85 16.35 -6.71
C SER A 55 4.52 15.00 -7.02
N ARG A 56 5.73 14.74 -6.52
CA ARG A 56 6.46 13.48 -6.74
C ARG A 56 6.24 12.52 -5.57
N LEU A 57 5.94 11.26 -5.88
CA LEU A 57 5.88 10.19 -4.89
C LEU A 57 7.26 9.97 -4.25
N GLN A 58 7.34 10.05 -2.92
CA GLN A 58 8.57 9.84 -2.15
C GLN A 58 8.53 8.55 -1.32
N ALA A 59 7.34 8.16 -0.87
CA ALA A 59 7.12 6.93 -0.13
C ALA A 59 5.68 6.45 -0.32
N ALA A 60 5.48 5.14 -0.18
CA ALA A 60 4.16 4.54 -0.21
C ALA A 60 4.12 3.32 0.69
N ILE A 61 2.96 3.05 1.26
CA ILE A 61 2.67 1.84 2.02
C ILE A 61 1.34 1.30 1.49
N PHE A 62 1.26 0.00 1.27
CA PHE A 62 0.00 -0.69 1.01
C PHE A 62 -0.35 -1.56 2.23
N PHE A 63 -1.64 -1.64 2.56
CA PHE A 63 -2.12 -2.47 3.65
C PHE A 63 -3.52 -3.00 3.36
N TRP A 64 -3.84 -4.15 3.94
CA TRP A 64 -5.19 -4.70 3.95
C TRP A 64 -5.89 -4.31 5.24
N GLU A 65 -7.11 -3.79 5.12
CA GLU A 65 -7.95 -3.55 6.30
C GLU A 65 -8.39 -4.90 6.89
N HIS A 66 -7.85 -5.26 8.06
CA HIS A 66 -8.43 -6.34 8.85
C HIS A 66 -9.69 -5.83 9.54
N GLY A 67 -10.85 -6.40 9.19
CA GLY A 67 -12.08 -6.17 9.95
C GLY A 67 -11.84 -6.48 11.43
N ALA A 68 -11.91 -5.45 12.27
CA ALA A 68 -11.66 -5.56 13.69
C ALA A 68 -12.82 -6.31 14.38
N THR A 69 -12.81 -7.64 14.30
CA THR A 69 -13.54 -8.50 15.23
C THR A 69 -12.54 -9.40 15.93
N GLY A 70 -11.86 -8.82 16.94
CA GLY A 70 -10.87 -9.47 17.81
C GLY A 70 -9.49 -9.55 17.14
N ILE A 71 -8.42 -8.90 17.60
CA ILE A 71 -7.89 -8.82 18.95
C ILE A 71 -6.91 -7.62 18.96
N PRO A 72 -7.12 -6.57 19.77
CA PRO A 72 -6.20 -5.42 19.83
C PRO A 72 -4.76 -5.81 20.26
N ARG A 73 -4.57 -6.95 20.92
CA ARG A 73 -3.30 -7.36 21.53
C ARG A 73 -2.23 -7.90 20.57
N ALA A 74 -2.56 -8.22 19.31
CA ALA A 74 -1.58 -8.81 18.39
C ALA A 74 -0.66 -7.76 17.74
N MET A 75 -1.17 -6.55 17.49
CA MET A 75 -0.38 -5.49 16.85
C MET A 75 0.57 -4.78 17.81
N ASP A 76 0.15 -4.56 19.07
CA ASP A 76 1.00 -3.89 20.08
C ASP A 76 2.30 -4.66 20.35
N SER A 77 2.25 -5.99 20.34
CA SER A 77 3.44 -6.83 20.57
C SER A 77 4.41 -6.85 19.39
N MET A 78 3.97 -6.48 18.17
CA MET A 78 4.83 -6.43 16.98
C MET A 78 5.41 -5.03 16.74
N LEU A 79 4.72 -3.98 17.14
CA LEU A 79 5.12 -2.59 16.87
C LEU A 79 5.91 -1.93 18.01
N PHE A 80 5.67 -2.35 19.26
CA PHE A 80 6.26 -1.73 20.45
C PHE A 80 7.01 -2.72 21.36
N GLY A 81 7.46 -3.84 20.79
CA GLY A 81 8.27 -4.85 21.49
C GLY A 81 9.50 -4.25 22.18
#